data_AF-A0A2H6KJJ1-F1
#
_entry.id   AF-A0A2H6KJJ1-F1
#
_cell.length_a   1.000
_cell.length_b   1.000
_cell.length_c   1.000
_cell.angle_alpha   90.00
_cell.angle_beta   90.00
_cell.angle_gamma   90.00
#
_symmetry.space_group_name_H-M   'P 1'
#
loop_
_entity.id
_entity.type
_entity.pdbx_description
1 polymer ?
#
loop_
_entity_poly.entity_id
_entity_poly.type
_entity_poly.pdbx_seq_one_letter_code
_entity_poly.pdbx_strand_id
1 'polypeptide(L)'
;MDKILQEIQASMHQKGALGTWDGEVTGKTERVKDYFNNINAVTIKHFNTSLSELSGCGPGEVADKLGNCFIHADAILNAFKLAESYYSDLDPKLGDKLKDSIYKIHVQVAKFHGAATNTELRNLLDCSARQLNAIKSNLDGLRSNKFKELQNALYQDLHKAFKEVEGGITSVISKYDNKIFQPVGIIKSASDSFKTEINETRISLQEAIQVVEGEIRKLENFRDLESIGASLKGTVQLLSAINSDPFDRVKSISLHLKLV
;
A
#
# COMPACT_ATOMS: atom_id res chain seq x y z
N MET A 1 47.41 -99.08 12.03
CA MET A 1 46.14 -98.42 11.66
C MET A 1 45.60 -99.18 10.47
N ASP A 2 44.43 -99.79 10.63
CA ASP A 2 43.86 -100.74 9.67
C ASP A 2 43.46 -100.05 8.35
N LYS A 3 43.67 -100.69 7.20
CA LYS A 3 43.39 -100.14 5.87
C LYS A 3 41.91 -99.72 5.73
N ILE A 4 41.03 -100.48 6.38
CA ILE A 4 39.59 -100.22 6.44
C ILE A 4 39.26 -98.90 7.16
N LEU A 5 40.01 -98.55 8.21
CA LEU A 5 39.83 -97.28 8.94
C LEU A 5 40.22 -96.07 8.08
N GLN A 6 41.26 -96.20 7.24
CA GLN A 6 41.66 -95.14 6.31
C GLN A 6 40.62 -94.92 5.19
N GLU A 7 40.04 -96.00 4.66
CA GLU A 7 38.99 -95.92 3.63
C GLU A 7 37.69 -95.31 4.18
N ILE A 8 37.30 -95.65 5.42
CA ILE A 8 36.15 -95.04 6.11
C ILE A 8 36.39 -93.55 6.35
N GLN A 9 37.59 -93.16 6.80
CA GLN A 9 37.93 -91.75 7.05
C GLN A 9 37.92 -90.93 5.75
N ALA A 10 38.44 -91.47 4.65
CA ALA A 10 38.43 -90.81 3.35
C ALA A 10 36.99 -90.62 2.80
N SER A 11 36.13 -91.64 2.92
CA SER A 11 34.72 -91.54 2.51
C SER A 11 33.94 -90.53 3.36
N MET A 12 34.18 -90.47 4.67
CA MET A 12 33.58 -89.46 5.55
C MET A 12 34.02 -88.04 5.20
N HIS A 13 35.31 -87.83 4.91
CA HIS A 13 35.81 -86.53 4.44
C HIS A 13 35.18 -86.13 3.10
N GLN A 14 35.04 -87.07 2.16
CA GLN A 14 34.44 -86.82 0.85
C GLN A 14 32.95 -86.49 0.96
N LYS A 15 32.22 -87.18 1.83
CA LYS A 15 30.80 -86.90 2.12
C LYS A 15 30.62 -85.54 2.82
N GLY A 16 31.52 -85.18 3.73
CA GLY A 16 31.56 -83.86 4.36
C GLY A 16 31.82 -82.75 3.33
N ALA A 17 32.81 -82.92 2.46
CA ALA A 17 33.14 -81.96 1.40
C ALA A 17 32.00 -81.79 0.39
N LEU A 18 31.33 -82.89 0.01
CA LEU A 18 30.15 -82.86 -0.86
C LEU A 18 28.97 -82.12 -0.21
N GLY A 19 28.72 -82.34 1.08
CA GLY A 19 27.67 -81.63 1.81
C GLY A 19 27.93 -80.13 1.94
N THR A 20 29.19 -79.73 2.17
CA THR A 20 29.58 -78.30 2.20
C THR A 20 29.46 -77.64 0.82
N TRP A 21 29.89 -78.33 -0.24
CA TRP A 21 29.78 -77.83 -1.61
C TRP A 21 28.33 -77.68 -2.05
N ASP A 22 27.48 -78.68 -1.76
CA ASP A 22 26.04 -78.64 -2.06
C ASP A 22 25.32 -77.50 -1.31
N GLY A 23 25.66 -77.31 -0.03
CA GLY A 23 25.15 -76.19 0.76
C GLY A 23 25.58 -74.82 0.22
N GLU A 24 26.84 -74.68 -0.22
CA GLU A 24 27.35 -73.42 -0.77
C GLU A 24 26.71 -73.07 -2.12
N VAL A 25 26.62 -74.03 -3.05
CA VAL A 25 25.99 -73.86 -4.35
C VAL A 25 24.49 -73.54 -4.19
N THR A 26 23.80 -74.25 -3.30
CA THR A 26 22.38 -74.00 -3.00
C THR A 26 22.18 -72.59 -2.43
N GLY A 27 23.01 -72.17 -1.46
CA GLY A 27 22.94 -70.85 -0.86
C GLY A 27 23.20 -69.70 -1.83
N LYS A 28 24.18 -69.84 -2.73
CA LYS A 28 24.45 -68.84 -3.78
C LYS A 28 23.34 -68.77 -4.81
N THR A 29 22.79 -69.93 -5.21
CA THR A 29 21.69 -69.99 -6.17
C THR A 29 20.42 -69.34 -5.63
N GLU A 30 20.07 -69.63 -4.37
CA GLU A 30 18.87 -69.04 -3.76
C GLU A 30 19.03 -67.53 -3.58
N ARG A 31 20.23 -67.05 -3.23
CA ARG A 31 20.51 -65.62 -3.17
C ARG A 31 20.27 -64.90 -4.50
N VAL A 32 20.79 -65.45 -5.60
CA VAL A 32 20.58 -64.87 -6.94
C VAL A 32 19.10 -64.82 -7.29
N LYS A 33 18.37 -65.90 -7.01
CA LYS A 33 16.92 -65.98 -7.22
C LYS A 33 16.14 -64.97 -6.38
N ASP A 34 16.49 -64.79 -5.11
CA ASP A 34 15.86 -63.82 -4.22
C ASP A 34 16.04 -62.39 -4.73
N TYR A 35 17.22 -62.03 -5.22
CA TYR A 35 17.46 -60.70 -5.80
C TYR A 35 16.66 -60.48 -7.08
N PHE A 36 16.59 -61.45 -7.99
CA PHE A 36 15.74 -61.32 -9.18
C PHE A 36 14.25 -61.23 -8.84
N ASN A 37 13.79 -62.00 -7.85
CA ASN A 37 12.42 -61.90 -7.35
C ASN A 37 12.15 -60.53 -6.73
N ASN A 38 13.11 -59.97 -5.99
CA ASN A 38 12.99 -58.63 -5.41
C ASN A 38 12.89 -57.54 -6.48
N ILE A 39 13.72 -57.60 -7.53
CA ILE A 39 13.64 -56.67 -8.67
C ILE A 39 12.25 -56.72 -9.31
N ASN A 40 11.74 -57.94 -9.55
CA ASN A 40 10.45 -58.14 -10.20
C ASN A 40 9.26 -57.69 -9.33
N ALA A 41 9.25 -58.05 -8.05
CA ALA A 41 8.13 -57.82 -7.16
C ALA A 41 8.08 -56.40 -6.58
N VAL A 42 9.25 -55.79 -6.34
CA VAL A 42 9.39 -54.53 -5.61
C VAL A 42 9.83 -53.41 -6.54
N THR A 43 11.01 -53.54 -7.16
CA THR A 43 11.62 -52.40 -7.85
C THR A 43 10.86 -52.00 -9.11
N ILE A 44 10.45 -52.98 -9.93
CA ILE A 44 9.59 -52.74 -11.10
C ILE A 44 8.20 -52.20 -10.69
N LYS A 45 7.64 -52.71 -9.59
CA LYS A 45 6.37 -52.23 -9.06
C LYS A 45 6.43 -50.76 -8.67
N HIS A 46 7.48 -50.33 -7.97
CA HIS A 46 7.67 -48.92 -7.60
C HIS A 46 7.77 -48.02 -8.83
N PHE A 47 8.52 -48.42 -9.86
CA PHE A 47 8.58 -47.66 -11.10
C PHE A 47 7.20 -47.53 -11.76
N ASN A 48 6.44 -48.62 -11.86
CA ASN A 48 5.09 -48.60 -12.44
C ASN A 48 4.14 -47.68 -11.64
N THR A 49 4.25 -47.66 -10.32
CA THR A 49 3.50 -46.71 -9.47
C THR A 49 3.86 -45.28 -9.82
N SER A 50 5.14 -44.93 -9.89
CA SER A 50 5.56 -43.56 -10.26
C SER A 50 5.14 -43.17 -11.67
N LEU A 51 5.19 -44.09 -12.63
CA LEU A 51 4.71 -43.85 -13.99
C LEU A 51 3.19 -43.58 -14.01
N SER A 52 2.42 -44.34 -13.24
CA SER A 52 0.98 -44.11 -13.09
C SER A 52 0.69 -42.74 -12.46
N GLU A 53 1.44 -42.34 -11.44
CA GLU A 53 1.30 -41.03 -10.82
C GLU A 53 1.64 -39.89 -11.79
N LEU A 54 2.70 -40.05 -12.59
CA LEU A 54 3.06 -39.10 -13.64
C LEU A 54 1.95 -38.95 -14.67
N SER A 55 1.33 -40.06 -15.10
CA SER A 55 0.26 -40.04 -16.09
C SER A 55 -1.03 -39.35 -15.62
N GLY A 56 -1.26 -39.30 -14.31
CA GLY A 56 -2.45 -38.69 -13.71
C GLY A 56 -2.23 -37.33 -13.06
N CYS A 57 -1.01 -36.80 -13.07
CA CYS A 57 -0.68 -35.57 -12.34
C CYS A 57 -1.07 -34.29 -13.10
N GLY A 58 -1.27 -33.21 -12.35
CA GLY A 58 -1.51 -31.90 -12.93
C GLY A 58 -0.22 -31.26 -13.50
N PRO A 59 -0.32 -30.23 -14.36
CA PRO A 59 0.84 -29.57 -14.97
C PRO A 59 1.89 -29.05 -13.96
N GLY A 60 1.46 -28.66 -12.75
CA GLY A 60 2.35 -28.17 -11.70
C GLY A 60 3.17 -29.26 -10.98
N GLU A 61 2.79 -30.54 -11.14
CA GLU A 61 3.41 -31.67 -10.45
C GLU A 61 4.28 -32.53 -11.38
N VAL A 62 4.19 -32.29 -12.71
CA VAL A 62 4.90 -33.05 -13.74
C VAL A 62 6.39 -33.14 -13.43
N ALA A 63 6.99 -32.06 -12.93
CA ALA A 63 8.42 -32.03 -12.63
C ALA A 63 8.80 -33.05 -11.55
N ASP A 64 8.10 -33.01 -10.43
CA ASP A 64 8.37 -33.87 -9.28
C ASP A 64 8.06 -35.34 -9.62
N LYS A 65 6.94 -35.59 -10.30
CA LYS A 65 6.54 -36.94 -10.70
C LYS A 65 7.49 -37.56 -11.73
N LEU A 66 7.99 -36.76 -12.67
CA LEU A 66 9.01 -37.21 -13.62
C LEU A 66 10.34 -37.49 -12.92
N GLY A 67 10.73 -36.65 -11.95
CA GLY A 67 11.89 -36.88 -11.10
C GLY A 67 11.83 -38.22 -10.34
N ASN A 68 10.67 -38.57 -9.78
CA ASN A 68 10.46 -39.87 -9.13
C ASN A 68 10.63 -41.05 -10.11
N CYS A 69 10.15 -40.92 -11.35
CA CYS A 69 10.37 -41.94 -12.38
C CYS A 69 11.87 -42.17 -12.64
N PHE A 70 12.68 -41.10 -12.66
CA PHE A 70 14.13 -41.21 -12.82
C PHE A 70 14.77 -41.96 -11.64
N ILE A 71 14.41 -41.60 -10.40
CA ILE A 71 14.93 -42.26 -9.19
C ILE A 71 14.64 -43.77 -9.20
N HIS A 72 13.42 -44.16 -9.57
CA HIS A 72 13.05 -45.57 -9.62
C HIS A 72 13.67 -46.32 -10.81
N ALA A 73 13.91 -45.64 -11.93
CA ALA A 73 14.68 -46.22 -13.03
C ALA A 73 16.14 -46.51 -12.62
N ASP A 74 16.79 -45.59 -11.89
CA ASP A 74 18.12 -45.80 -11.31
C ASP A 74 18.13 -46.99 -10.33
N ALA A 75 17.09 -47.12 -9.50
CA ALA A 75 16.95 -48.22 -8.57
C ALA A 75 16.86 -49.59 -9.28
N ILE A 76 16.17 -49.69 -10.42
CA ILE A 76 16.12 -50.91 -11.24
C ILE A 76 17.52 -51.28 -11.74
N LEU A 77 18.25 -50.32 -12.31
CA LEU A 77 19.60 -50.56 -12.82
C LEU A 77 20.56 -51.00 -11.71
N ASN A 78 20.52 -50.34 -10.56
CA ASN A 78 21.40 -50.67 -9.43
C ASN A 78 21.07 -52.03 -8.80
N ALA A 79 19.77 -52.35 -8.66
CA ALA A 79 19.35 -53.66 -8.17
C ALA A 79 19.77 -54.78 -9.13
N PHE A 80 19.67 -54.54 -10.44
CA PHE A 80 20.16 -55.50 -11.44
C PHE A 80 21.67 -55.69 -11.39
N LYS A 81 22.47 -54.62 -11.28
CA LYS A 81 23.93 -54.71 -11.12
C LYS A 81 24.33 -55.55 -9.90
N LEU A 82 23.59 -55.42 -8.79
CA LEU A 82 23.81 -56.23 -7.59
C LEU A 82 23.44 -57.70 -7.80
N ALA A 83 22.34 -57.97 -8.52
CA ALA A 83 21.98 -59.34 -8.90
C ALA A 83 23.04 -59.96 -9.84
N GLU A 84 23.58 -59.18 -10.77
CA GLU A 84 24.63 -59.57 -11.71
C GLU A 84 25.96 -59.89 -10.99
N SER A 85 26.31 -59.17 -9.92
CA SER A 85 27.48 -59.52 -9.11
C SER A 85 27.31 -60.86 -8.42
N TYR A 86 26.14 -61.16 -7.84
CA TYR A 86 25.89 -62.48 -7.23
C TYR A 86 25.81 -63.61 -8.26
N TYR A 87 25.30 -63.32 -9.46
CA TYR A 87 25.36 -64.24 -10.58
C TYR A 87 26.80 -64.61 -10.93
N SER A 88 27.72 -63.64 -10.88
CA SER A 88 29.15 -63.86 -11.18
C SER A 88 29.84 -64.77 -10.16
N ASP A 89 29.26 -64.93 -8.97
CA ASP A 89 29.75 -65.81 -7.90
C ASP A 89 29.25 -67.27 -8.03
N LEU A 90 28.37 -67.56 -8.99
CA LEU A 90 27.83 -68.91 -9.20
C LEU A 90 28.89 -69.87 -9.74
N ASP A 91 28.63 -71.18 -9.57
CA ASP A 91 29.43 -72.22 -10.22
C ASP A 91 29.48 -71.99 -11.74
N PRO A 92 30.66 -72.12 -12.40
CA PRO A 92 30.83 -71.81 -13.81
C PRO A 92 29.83 -72.50 -14.74
N LYS A 93 29.47 -73.77 -14.48
CA LYS A 93 28.52 -74.50 -15.34
C LYS A 93 27.09 -73.98 -15.20
N LEU A 94 26.72 -73.54 -14.00
CA LEU A 94 25.42 -72.91 -13.76
C LEU A 94 25.40 -71.48 -14.33
N GLY A 95 26.50 -70.75 -14.16
CA GLY A 95 26.72 -69.43 -14.74
C GLY A 95 26.55 -69.44 -16.26
N ASP A 96 27.19 -70.40 -16.95
CA ASP A 96 27.11 -70.54 -18.41
C ASP A 96 25.69 -70.80 -18.91
N LYS A 97 24.90 -71.61 -18.18
CA LYS A 97 23.49 -71.88 -18.55
C LYS A 97 22.59 -70.65 -18.47
N LEU A 98 22.90 -69.72 -17.55
CA LEU A 98 22.09 -68.51 -17.34
C LEU A 98 22.58 -67.30 -18.13
N LYS A 99 23.79 -67.38 -18.70
CA LYS A 99 24.50 -66.28 -19.36
C LYS A 99 23.65 -65.53 -20.38
N ASP A 100 22.99 -66.25 -21.30
CA ASP A 100 22.18 -65.62 -22.35
C ASP A 100 20.97 -64.88 -21.78
N SER A 101 20.34 -65.43 -20.75
CA SER A 101 19.19 -64.81 -20.07
C SER A 101 19.62 -63.55 -19.31
N ILE A 102 20.72 -63.63 -18.56
CA ILE A 102 21.28 -62.47 -17.85
C ILE A 102 21.69 -61.38 -18.83
N TYR A 103 22.36 -61.72 -19.91
CA TYR A 103 22.75 -60.77 -20.96
C TYR A 103 21.53 -60.07 -21.59
N LYS A 104 20.45 -60.82 -21.89
CA LYS A 104 19.20 -60.23 -22.39
C LYS A 104 18.59 -59.25 -21.38
N ILE A 105 18.55 -59.60 -20.10
CA ILE A 105 18.00 -58.72 -19.06
C ILE A 105 18.88 -57.47 -18.92
N HIS A 106 20.20 -57.62 -18.92
CA HIS A 106 21.15 -56.50 -18.88
C HIS A 106 20.86 -55.49 -19.99
N VAL A 107 20.77 -55.95 -21.23
CA VAL A 107 20.48 -55.09 -22.39
C VAL A 107 19.13 -54.39 -22.26
N GLN A 108 18.09 -55.09 -21.79
CA GLN A 108 16.76 -54.51 -21.60
C GLN A 108 16.74 -53.46 -20.49
N VAL A 109 17.36 -53.74 -19.34
CA VAL A 109 17.46 -52.81 -18.20
C VAL A 109 18.25 -51.56 -18.60
N ALA A 110 19.37 -51.71 -19.32
CA ALA A 110 20.15 -50.58 -19.81
C ALA A 110 19.35 -49.71 -20.80
N LYS A 111 18.64 -50.33 -21.75
CA LYS A 111 17.82 -49.62 -22.73
C LYS A 111 16.64 -48.89 -22.07
N PHE A 112 15.99 -49.56 -21.12
CA PHE A 112 14.91 -48.98 -20.33
C PHE A 112 15.41 -47.80 -19.50
N HIS A 113 16.53 -47.96 -18.77
CA HIS A 113 17.12 -46.91 -17.95
C HIS A 113 17.47 -45.68 -18.79
N GLY A 114 18.13 -45.86 -19.94
CA GLY A 114 18.48 -44.75 -20.84
C GLY A 114 17.26 -44.02 -21.40
N ALA A 115 16.19 -44.75 -21.74
CA ALA A 115 14.94 -44.15 -22.19
C ALA A 115 14.22 -43.41 -21.06
N ALA A 116 14.20 -44.01 -19.87
CA ALA A 116 13.54 -43.46 -18.69
C ALA A 116 14.28 -42.24 -18.13
N THR A 117 15.60 -42.15 -18.27
CA THR A 117 16.45 -41.08 -17.71
C THR A 117 16.91 -40.07 -18.76
N ASN A 118 16.06 -39.77 -19.76
CA ASN A 118 16.38 -38.83 -20.83
C ASN A 118 16.88 -37.48 -20.27
N THR A 119 18.17 -37.24 -20.44
CA THR A 119 18.89 -36.10 -19.87
C THR A 119 18.41 -34.77 -20.43
N GLU A 120 18.00 -34.73 -21.69
CA GLU A 120 17.50 -33.55 -22.37
C GLU A 120 16.17 -33.09 -21.78
N LEU A 121 15.24 -34.03 -21.55
CA LEU A 121 13.97 -33.76 -20.87
C LEU A 121 14.20 -33.30 -19.43
N ARG A 122 15.13 -33.93 -18.70
CA ARG A 122 15.51 -33.50 -17.35
C ARG A 122 16.06 -32.07 -17.35
N ASN A 123 16.99 -31.76 -18.25
CA ASN A 123 17.58 -30.44 -18.36
C ASN A 123 16.55 -29.37 -18.74
N LEU A 124 15.63 -29.70 -19.66
CA LEU A 124 14.53 -28.82 -20.06
C LEU A 124 13.61 -28.52 -18.87
N LEU A 125 13.27 -29.53 -18.08
CA LEU A 125 12.45 -29.41 -16.89
C LEU A 125 13.11 -28.52 -15.84
N ASP A 126 14.37 -28.77 -15.52
CA ASP A 126 15.16 -27.98 -14.57
C ASP A 126 15.34 -26.52 -15.04
N CYS A 127 15.49 -26.31 -16.35
CA CYS A 127 15.52 -24.98 -16.94
C CYS A 127 14.17 -24.27 -16.78
N SER A 128 13.07 -24.96 -17.09
CA SER A 128 11.71 -24.42 -16.99
C SER A 128 11.36 -24.05 -15.54
N ALA A 129 11.70 -24.90 -14.57
CA ALA A 129 11.51 -24.62 -13.15
C ALA A 129 12.28 -23.37 -12.70
N ARG A 130 13.54 -23.21 -13.14
CA ARG A 130 14.34 -22.01 -12.86
C ARG A 130 13.71 -20.75 -13.46
N GLN A 131 13.26 -20.81 -14.71
CA GLN A 131 12.60 -19.67 -15.37
C GLN A 131 11.29 -19.29 -14.67
N LEU A 132 10.46 -20.26 -14.29
CA LEU A 132 9.23 -20.01 -13.54
C LEU A 132 9.51 -19.35 -12.19
N ASN A 133 10.52 -19.81 -11.46
CA ASN A 133 10.92 -19.20 -10.20
C ASN A 133 11.45 -17.77 -10.37
N ALA A 134 12.19 -17.50 -11.45
CA ALA A 134 12.64 -16.15 -11.78
C ALA A 134 11.46 -15.22 -12.08
N ILE A 135 10.48 -15.68 -12.87
CA ILE A 135 9.25 -14.92 -13.17
C ILE A 135 8.48 -14.63 -11.89
N LYS A 136 8.31 -15.63 -11.01
CA LYS A 136 7.64 -15.46 -9.71
C LYS A 136 8.34 -14.39 -8.86
N SER A 137 9.66 -14.46 -8.76
CA SER A 137 10.45 -13.48 -8.00
C SER A 137 10.32 -12.06 -8.58
N ASN A 138 10.33 -11.92 -9.91
CA ASN A 138 10.12 -10.63 -10.57
C ASN A 138 8.72 -10.05 -10.28
N LEU A 139 7.68 -10.89 -10.33
CA LEU A 139 6.31 -10.51 -9.97
C LEU A 139 6.22 -10.06 -8.52
N ASP A 140 6.85 -10.79 -7.60
CA ASP A 140 6.91 -10.41 -6.19
C ASP A 140 7.66 -9.09 -5.97
N GLY A 141 8.76 -8.87 -6.69
CA GLY A 141 9.51 -7.60 -6.67
C GLY A 141 8.68 -6.43 -7.19
N LEU A 142 7.94 -6.62 -8.28
CA LEU A 142 7.06 -5.60 -8.85
C LEU A 142 5.90 -5.26 -7.89
N ARG A 143 5.30 -6.29 -7.28
CA ARG A 143 4.23 -6.12 -6.27
C ARG A 143 4.73 -5.44 -5.00
N SER A 144 5.86 -5.88 -4.45
CA SER A 144 6.32 -5.40 -3.13
C SER A 144 7.01 -4.05 -3.19
N ASN A 145 7.84 -3.80 -4.21
CA ASN A 145 8.63 -2.58 -4.27
C ASN A 145 7.87 -1.48 -5.02
N LYS A 146 7.41 -1.75 -6.24
CA LYS A 146 6.84 -0.69 -7.09
C LYS A 146 5.47 -0.22 -6.64
N PHE A 147 4.58 -1.14 -6.27
CA PHE A 147 3.27 -0.72 -5.74
C PHE A 147 3.38 -0.06 -4.37
N LYS A 148 4.32 -0.48 -3.52
CA LYS A 148 4.53 0.16 -2.21
C LYS A 148 5.17 1.54 -2.34
N GLU A 149 6.14 1.71 -3.24
CA GLU A 149 6.68 3.03 -3.62
C GLU A 149 5.57 3.96 -4.11
N LEU A 150 4.70 3.47 -5.02
CA LEU A 150 3.57 4.23 -5.51
C LEU A 150 2.57 4.58 -4.40
N GLN A 151 2.25 3.63 -3.53
CA GLN A 151 1.36 3.85 -2.40
C GLN A 151 1.92 4.91 -1.46
N ASN A 152 3.22 4.86 -1.16
CA ASN A 152 3.88 5.84 -0.32
C ASN A 152 3.87 7.23 -0.96
N ALA A 153 4.18 7.35 -2.25
CA ALA A 153 4.13 8.62 -2.97
C ALA A 153 2.72 9.22 -2.96
N LEU A 154 1.69 8.40 -3.23
CA LEU A 154 0.29 8.84 -3.17
C LEU A 154 -0.14 9.24 -1.76
N TYR A 155 0.24 8.48 -0.74
CA TYR A 155 -0.27 8.74 0.62
C TYR A 155 0.51 9.81 1.35
N GLN A 156 1.82 9.94 1.12
CA GLN A 156 2.65 10.90 1.84
C GLN A 156 2.71 12.22 1.11
N ASP A 157 3.10 12.22 -0.17
CA ASP A 157 3.38 13.47 -0.89
C ASP A 157 2.08 14.19 -1.23
N LEU A 158 1.09 13.47 -1.77
CA LEU A 158 -0.18 14.07 -2.15
C LEU A 158 -0.98 14.54 -0.92
N HIS A 159 -1.04 13.73 0.14
CA HIS A 159 -1.73 14.11 1.37
C HIS A 159 -1.06 15.31 2.06
N LYS A 160 0.28 15.35 2.08
CA LYS A 160 1.03 16.48 2.61
C LYS A 160 0.76 17.75 1.80
N ALA A 161 0.77 17.65 0.47
CA ALA A 161 0.44 18.78 -0.41
C ALA A 161 -0.97 19.30 -0.15
N PHE A 162 -1.97 18.41 0.01
CA PHE A 162 -3.33 18.81 0.35
C PHE A 162 -3.41 19.53 1.70
N LYS A 163 -2.71 19.05 2.73
CA LYS A 163 -2.65 19.73 4.04
C LYS A 163 -2.01 21.11 3.97
N GLU A 164 -0.95 21.27 3.17
CA GLU A 164 -0.30 22.57 2.99
C GLU A 164 -1.23 23.57 2.30
N VAL A 165 -1.96 23.13 1.27
CA VAL A 165 -2.97 23.94 0.58
C VAL A 165 -4.12 24.32 1.54
N GLU A 166 -4.64 23.36 2.30
CA GLU A 166 -5.69 23.59 3.30
C GLU A 166 -5.25 24.64 4.33
N GLY A 167 -4.06 24.49 4.91
CA GLY A 167 -3.50 25.45 5.85
C GLY A 167 -3.30 26.85 5.25
N GLY A 168 -2.87 26.92 3.98
CA GLY A 168 -2.76 28.16 3.22
C GLY A 168 -4.11 28.86 3.05
N ILE A 169 -5.15 28.12 2.65
CA ILE A 169 -6.51 28.65 2.49
C ILE A 169 -7.04 29.17 3.83
N THR A 170 -6.91 28.41 4.91
CA THR A 170 -7.33 28.84 6.26
C THR A 170 -6.60 30.12 6.70
N SER A 171 -5.30 30.23 6.40
CA SER A 171 -4.52 31.44 6.70
C SER A 171 -5.03 32.67 5.92
N VAL A 172 -5.34 32.50 4.63
CA VAL A 172 -5.88 33.59 3.79
C VAL A 172 -7.24 34.05 4.30
N ILE A 173 -8.14 33.11 4.62
CA ILE A 173 -9.47 33.42 5.19
C ILE A 173 -9.31 34.24 6.47
N SER A 174 -8.47 33.80 7.40
CA SER A 174 -8.23 34.51 8.65
C SER A 174 -7.63 35.91 8.45
N LYS A 175 -6.71 36.06 7.48
CA LYS A 175 -6.15 37.38 7.14
C LYS A 175 -7.19 38.31 6.53
N TYR A 176 -8.03 37.81 5.63
CA TYR A 176 -9.09 38.60 5.01
C TYR A 176 -10.10 39.09 6.04
N ASP A 177 -10.55 38.19 6.93
CA ASP A 177 -11.49 38.53 8.00
C ASP A 177 -10.93 39.65 8.89
N ASN A 178 -9.71 39.48 9.41
CA ASN A 178 -9.11 40.43 10.34
C ASN A 178 -8.67 41.75 9.71
N LYS A 179 -8.12 41.72 8.49
CA LYS A 179 -7.51 42.91 7.86
C LYS A 179 -8.46 43.71 6.99
N ILE A 180 -9.54 43.10 6.51
CA ILE A 180 -10.46 43.74 5.58
C ILE A 180 -11.87 43.74 6.15
N PHE A 181 -12.43 42.56 6.43
CA PHE A 181 -13.84 42.46 6.80
C PHE A 181 -14.17 43.21 8.10
N GLN A 182 -13.42 42.97 9.18
CA GLN A 182 -13.64 43.64 10.47
C GLN A 182 -13.44 45.17 10.39
N PRO A 183 -12.33 45.71 9.83
CA PRO A 183 -12.16 47.16 9.68
C PRO A 183 -13.25 47.83 8.83
N VAL A 184 -13.68 47.19 7.73
CA VAL A 184 -14.78 47.71 6.91
C VAL A 184 -16.08 47.76 7.71
N GLY A 185 -16.33 46.76 8.56
CA GLY A 185 -17.47 46.76 9.49
C GLY A 185 -17.44 47.97 10.43
N ILE A 186 -16.28 48.29 11.01
CA ILE A 186 -16.11 49.46 11.88
C ILE A 186 -16.39 50.77 11.12
N ILE A 187 -15.85 50.91 9.91
CA ILE A 187 -16.08 52.10 9.07
C ILE A 187 -17.57 52.24 8.74
N LYS A 188 -18.25 51.14 8.42
CA LYS A 188 -19.69 51.15 8.17
C LYS A 188 -20.45 51.64 9.39
N SER A 189 -20.19 51.09 10.57
CA SER A 189 -20.84 51.52 11.81
C SER A 189 -20.58 53.01 12.10
N ALA A 190 -19.33 53.48 11.93
CA ALA A 190 -19.01 54.90 12.11
C ALA A 190 -19.73 55.81 11.10
N SER A 191 -19.85 55.37 9.85
CA SER A 191 -20.60 56.09 8.81
C SER A 191 -22.09 56.15 9.13
N ASP A 192 -22.67 55.07 9.65
CA ASP A 192 -24.08 55.03 10.07
C ASP A 192 -24.34 55.96 11.26
N SER A 193 -23.43 56.00 12.25
CA SER A 193 -23.46 56.96 13.37
C SER A 193 -23.35 58.41 12.89
N PHE A 194 -22.35 58.73 12.07
CA PHE A 194 -22.15 60.07 11.53
C PHE A 194 -23.38 60.57 10.75
N LYS A 195 -24.01 59.68 9.96
CA LYS A 195 -25.24 60.01 9.23
C LYS A 195 -26.41 60.37 10.15
N THR A 196 -26.48 59.76 11.33
CA THR A 196 -27.49 60.12 12.34
C THR A 196 -27.16 61.47 12.96
N GLU A 197 -25.93 61.64 13.45
CA GLU A 197 -25.47 62.86 14.13
C GLU A 197 -25.52 64.11 13.24
N ILE A 198 -25.17 63.99 11.95
CA ILE A 198 -25.23 65.12 11.01
C ILE A 198 -26.68 65.55 10.75
N ASN A 199 -27.64 64.61 10.78
CA ASN A 199 -29.05 64.93 10.62
C ASN A 199 -29.60 65.63 11.86
N GLU A 200 -29.23 65.18 13.06
CA GLU A 200 -29.57 65.86 14.32
C GLU A 200 -28.98 67.27 14.34
N THR A 201 -27.69 67.41 14.00
CA THR A 201 -27.02 68.71 13.89
C THR A 201 -27.75 69.64 12.91
N ARG A 202 -28.17 69.11 11.75
CA ARG A 202 -28.94 69.88 10.76
C ARG A 202 -30.27 70.37 11.34
N ILE A 203 -30.99 69.53 12.10
CA ILE A 203 -32.26 69.91 12.74
C ILE A 203 -32.01 71.03 13.76
N SER A 204 -31.03 70.88 14.66
CA SER A 204 -30.72 71.90 15.67
C SER A 204 -30.27 73.22 15.05
N LEU A 205 -29.53 73.20 13.93
CA LEU A 205 -29.20 74.42 13.19
C LEU A 205 -30.43 75.09 12.60
N GLN A 206 -31.37 74.32 12.04
CA GLN A 206 -32.62 74.86 11.52
C GLN A 206 -33.46 75.51 12.63
N GLU A 207 -33.53 74.89 13.81
CA GLU A 207 -34.20 75.46 14.98
C GLU A 207 -33.53 76.76 15.45
N ALA A 208 -32.21 76.79 15.55
CA ALA A 208 -31.46 77.97 15.94
C ALA A 208 -31.66 79.14 14.96
N ILE A 209 -31.63 78.85 13.64
CA ILE A 209 -31.94 79.85 12.60
C ILE A 209 -33.35 80.41 12.80
N GLN A 210 -34.36 79.56 13.01
CA GLN A 210 -35.73 80.01 13.24
C GLN A 210 -35.86 80.89 14.48
N VAL A 211 -35.15 80.57 15.57
CA VAL A 211 -35.11 81.39 16.79
C VAL A 211 -34.50 82.76 16.50
N VAL A 212 -33.34 82.80 15.83
CA VAL A 212 -32.66 84.05 15.47
C VAL A 212 -33.54 84.90 14.55
N GLU A 213 -34.15 84.32 13.53
CA GLU A 213 -35.10 85.02 12.64
C GLU A 213 -36.30 85.60 13.42
N GLY A 214 -36.82 84.84 14.40
CA GLY A 214 -37.89 85.29 15.27
C GLY A 214 -37.51 86.49 16.15
N GLU A 215 -36.32 86.45 16.76
CA GLU A 215 -35.80 87.57 17.56
C GLU A 215 -35.49 88.80 16.71
N ILE A 216 -34.94 88.64 15.50
CA ILE A 216 -34.75 89.74 14.55
C ILE A 216 -36.10 90.41 14.23
N ARG A 217 -37.17 89.64 13.95
CA ARG A 217 -38.50 90.21 13.71
C ARG A 217 -39.05 90.97 14.92
N LYS A 218 -38.82 90.50 16.15
CA LYS A 218 -39.18 91.24 17.37
C LYS A 218 -38.44 92.58 17.47
N LEU A 219 -37.13 92.58 17.18
CA LEU A 219 -36.32 93.80 17.12
C LEU A 219 -36.79 94.76 16.02
N GLU A 220 -37.23 94.25 14.87
CA GLU A 220 -37.85 95.07 13.82
C GLU A 220 -39.17 95.68 14.26
N ASN A 221 -39.98 95.01 15.09
CA ASN A 221 -41.18 95.62 15.69
C ASN A 221 -40.84 96.75 16.69
N PHE A 222 -39.69 96.70 17.35
CA PHE A 222 -39.19 97.84 18.13
C PHE A 222 -38.76 99.02 17.25
N ARG A 223 -38.64 98.86 15.92
CA ARG A 223 -38.32 99.98 15.03
C ARG A 223 -39.46 101.01 14.95
N ASP A 224 -40.68 100.61 15.32
CA ASP A 224 -41.80 101.51 15.59
C ASP A 224 -41.69 102.22 16.96
N LEU A 225 -40.47 102.36 17.51
CA LEU A 225 -40.14 103.20 18.67
C LEU A 225 -40.65 104.64 18.53
N GLU A 226 -40.83 105.15 17.30
CA GLU A 226 -41.49 106.44 17.05
C GLU A 226 -42.93 106.48 17.58
N SER A 227 -43.67 105.38 17.53
CA SER A 227 -45.01 105.25 18.11
C SER A 227 -44.97 105.19 19.65
N ILE A 228 -43.99 104.47 20.22
CA ILE A 228 -43.85 104.30 21.68
C ILE A 228 -43.37 105.60 22.33
N GLY A 229 -42.33 106.24 21.78
CA GLY A 229 -41.85 107.54 22.23
C GLY A 229 -42.93 108.62 22.15
N ALA A 230 -43.70 108.67 21.05
CA ALA A 230 -44.80 109.61 20.89
C ALA A 230 -45.94 109.39 21.90
N SER A 231 -46.26 108.14 22.27
CA SER A 231 -47.33 107.83 23.24
C SER A 231 -46.95 108.04 24.71
N LEU A 232 -45.66 107.91 25.06
CA LEU A 232 -45.16 108.11 26.43
C LEU A 232 -44.78 109.56 26.73
N LYS A 233 -44.44 110.35 25.69
CA LYS A 233 -44.08 111.76 25.79
C LYS A 233 -45.34 112.59 26.11
N GLY A 234 -45.49 112.94 27.38
CA GLY A 234 -46.68 113.60 27.94
C GLY A 234 -47.27 112.88 29.15
N THR A 235 -47.02 111.58 29.27
CA THR A 235 -47.52 110.74 30.37
C THR A 235 -46.48 110.54 31.49
N VAL A 236 -45.18 110.58 31.15
CA VAL A 236 -44.08 110.40 32.12
C VAL A 236 -43.28 111.71 32.27
N GLN A 237 -43.40 112.38 33.42
CA GLN A 237 -42.76 113.68 33.69
C GLN A 237 -41.23 113.68 33.50
N LEU A 238 -40.58 112.56 33.80
CA LEU A 238 -39.13 112.42 33.66
C LEU A 238 -38.69 112.46 32.19
N LEU A 239 -39.48 111.88 31.27
CA LEU A 239 -39.17 111.85 29.83
C LEU A 239 -39.36 113.23 29.18
N SER A 240 -40.30 114.04 29.68
CA SER A 240 -40.48 115.43 29.24
C SER A 240 -39.35 116.38 29.69
N ALA A 241 -38.56 115.99 30.68
CA ALA A 241 -37.48 116.80 31.24
C ALA A 241 -36.12 116.59 30.53
N ILE A 242 -36.02 115.63 29.62
CA ILE A 242 -34.78 115.30 28.90
C ILE A 242 -34.84 115.91 27.49
N ASN A 243 -33.88 116.77 27.14
CA ASN A 243 -33.84 117.51 25.86
C ASN A 243 -33.39 116.67 24.64
N SER A 244 -32.98 115.41 24.84
CA SER A 244 -32.55 114.46 23.80
C SER A 244 -33.42 113.21 23.83
N ASP A 245 -33.70 112.58 22.69
CA ASP A 245 -34.50 111.35 22.68
C ASP A 245 -33.74 110.22 23.41
N PRO A 246 -34.24 109.73 24.55
CA PRO A 246 -33.53 108.73 25.34
C PRO A 246 -33.37 107.39 24.60
N PHE A 247 -34.05 107.18 23.47
CA PHE A 247 -33.99 105.95 22.66
C PHE A 247 -33.02 106.04 21.46
N ASP A 248 -32.39 107.18 21.20
CA ASP A 248 -31.48 107.39 20.05
C ASP A 248 -30.32 106.38 20.01
N ARG A 249 -29.76 106.05 21.18
CA ARG A 249 -28.67 105.08 21.32
C ARG A 249 -29.08 103.67 20.89
N VAL A 250 -30.33 103.28 21.15
CA VAL A 250 -30.88 101.97 20.77
C VAL A 250 -31.16 101.94 19.26
N LYS A 251 -31.63 103.06 18.69
CA LYS A 251 -31.85 103.24 17.24
C LYS A 251 -30.54 103.06 16.44
N SER A 252 -29.43 103.61 16.95
CA SER A 252 -28.09 103.49 16.33
C SER A 252 -27.57 102.04 16.29
N ILE A 253 -27.81 101.25 17.34
CA ILE A 253 -27.36 99.85 17.44
C ILE A 253 -28.18 98.96 16.51
N SER A 254 -29.49 99.20 16.40
CA SER A 254 -30.39 98.51 15.45
C SER A 254 -29.96 98.67 13.99
N LEU A 255 -29.51 99.86 13.59
CA LEU A 255 -29.06 100.15 12.22
C LEU A 255 -27.76 99.42 11.83
N HIS A 256 -26.86 99.17 12.79
CA HIS A 256 -25.58 98.48 12.53
C HIS A 256 -25.75 96.96 12.36
N LEU A 257 -26.82 96.37 12.89
CA LEU A 257 -27.11 94.93 12.78
C LEU A 257 -27.56 94.49 11.38
N LYS A 258 -27.79 95.41 10.43
CA LYS A 258 -28.19 95.11 9.03
C LYS A 258 -27.02 95.06 8.03
N LEU A 259 -25.78 95.29 8.46
CA LEU A 259 -24.60 95.40 7.57
C LEU A 259 -23.66 94.19 7.58
N VAL A 260 -24.04 93.08 8.23
CA VAL A 260 -23.31 91.79 8.24
C VAL A 260 -24.27 90.69 7.81
#